data_AF-A0A2W6ZEF7-F1
#
_entry.id   AF-A0A2W6ZEF7-F1
#
_cell.length_a   1.000
_cell.length_b   1.000
_cell.length_c   1.000
_cell.angle_alpha   90.00
_cell.angle_beta   90.00
_cell.angle_gamma   90.00
#
_symmetry.space_group_name_H-M   'P 1'
#
loop_
_entity.id
_entity.type
_entity.pdbx_description
1 polymer ?
#
loop_
_entity_poly.entity_id
_entity_poly.type
_entity_poly.pdbx_seq_one_letter_code
_entity_poly.pdbx_strand_id
1 'polypeptide(L)'
;MQKIFAGLLFSIGFIFLTVTVSSLTTKDPTPKDRSAAMGGIIIGVPALAFGTWIVWKDKKKQDDLLEVRQRQLEFNFLTTLQANDGSITPISFAIANQISLEESKQYLDKKATELNADFEVTEDGGVSYKFYLS
;
A
#
# COMPACT_ATOMS: atom_id res chain seq x y z
N MET A 1 13.18 -5.29 -10.82
CA MET A 1 13.64 -6.70 -10.95
C MET A 1 12.57 -7.69 -10.51
N GLN A 2 12.11 -7.72 -9.26
CA GLN A 2 11.19 -8.75 -8.73
C GLN A 2 9.85 -8.87 -9.50
N LYS A 3 9.26 -7.76 -9.96
CA LYS A 3 8.05 -7.76 -10.78
C LYS A 3 8.21 -8.44 -12.15
N ILE A 4 9.40 -8.36 -12.75
CA ILE A 4 9.72 -9.02 -14.03
C ILE A 4 9.81 -10.53 -13.81
N PHE A 5 10.47 -10.96 -12.73
CA PHE A 5 10.52 -12.37 -12.34
C PHE A 5 9.12 -12.93 -12.05
N ALA A 6 8.27 -12.20 -11.33
CA ALA A 6 6.89 -12.61 -11.10
C ALA A 6 6.13 -12.80 -12.42
N GLY A 7 6.21 -11.85 -13.36
CA GLY A 7 5.56 -11.96 -14.66
C GLY A 7 6.05 -13.16 -15.49
N LEU A 8 7.35 -13.45 -15.42
CA LEU A 8 7.96 -14.58 -16.13
C LEU A 8 7.55 -15.93 -15.52
N LEU A 9 7.52 -16.03 -14.18
CA LEU A 9 6.99 -17.19 -13.46
C LEU A 9 5.50 -17.43 -13.74
N PHE A 10 4.69 -16.38 -13.78
CA PHE A 10 3.27 -16.48 -14.13
C PHE A 10 3.09 -17.01 -15.56
N SER A 11 3.88 -16.51 -16.51
CA SER A 11 3.80 -16.92 -17.92
C SER A 11 4.17 -18.39 -18.09
N ILE A 12 5.26 -18.84 -17.46
CA ILE A 12 5.69 -20.25 -17.48
C ILE A 12 4.66 -21.13 -16.77
N GLY A 13 4.22 -20.74 -15.57
CA GLY A 13 3.22 -21.50 -14.80
C GLY A 13 1.90 -21.65 -15.54
N PHE A 14 1.47 -20.61 -16.26
CA PHE A 14 0.25 -20.63 -17.07
C PHE A 14 0.35 -21.63 -18.23
N ILE A 15 1.46 -21.66 -18.97
CA ILE A 15 1.68 -22.60 -20.08
C ILE A 15 1.65 -24.05 -19.59
N PHE A 16 2.25 -24.32 -18.43
CA PHE A 16 2.27 -25.67 -17.87
C PHE A 16 0.89 -26.11 -17.34
N LEU A 17 0.09 -25.19 -16.82
CA LEU A 17 -1.25 -25.49 -16.34
C LEU A 17 -2.28 -25.68 -17.45
N THR A 18 -2.15 -25.03 -18.60
CA THR A 18 -3.06 -25.29 -19.73
C THR A 18 -2.97 -26.74 -20.22
N VAL A 19 -1.78 -27.36 -20.14
CA VAL A 19 -1.57 -28.79 -20.42
C VAL A 19 -2.20 -29.69 -19.35
N THR A 20 -2.12 -29.30 -18.07
CA THR A 20 -2.81 -30.02 -17.00
C THR A 20 -4.33 -29.93 -17.15
N VAL A 21 -4.88 -28.75 -17.42
CA VAL A 21 -6.33 -28.53 -17.58
C VAL A 21 -6.87 -29.28 -18.79
N SER A 22 -6.17 -29.26 -19.92
CA SER A 22 -6.61 -29.98 -21.12
C SER A 22 -6.70 -31.49 -20.87
N SER A 23 -5.75 -32.07 -20.14
CA SER A 23 -5.75 -33.49 -19.77
C SER A 23 -6.93 -33.90 -18.88
N LEU A 24 -7.46 -32.98 -18.06
CA LEU A 24 -8.61 -33.21 -17.17
C LEU A 24 -9.94 -33.16 -17.93
N THR A 25 -10.00 -32.38 -19.02
CA THR A 25 -11.19 -32.27 -19.88
C THR A 25 -11.26 -33.34 -20.99
N THR A 26 -10.19 -34.11 -21.20
CA THR A 26 -10.17 -35.19 -22.18
C THR A 26 -10.95 -36.40 -21.68
N LYS A 27 -11.88 -36.90 -22.50
CA LYS A 27 -12.81 -38.00 -22.14
C LYS A 27 -12.10 -39.34 -21.87
N ASP A 28 -10.99 -39.61 -22.55
CA ASP A 28 -10.15 -40.81 -22.37
C ASP A 28 -8.64 -40.43 -22.43
N PRO A 29 -8.04 -40.01 -21.30
CA PRO A 29 -6.66 -39.53 -21.30
C PRO A 29 -5.66 -40.69 -21.41
N THR A 30 -4.70 -40.57 -22.35
CA THR A 30 -3.64 -41.55 -22.55
C THR A 30 -2.57 -41.46 -21.44
N PRO A 31 -1.71 -42.49 -21.27
CA PRO A 31 -0.59 -42.42 -20.33
C PRO A 31 0.35 -41.22 -20.56
N LYS A 32 0.49 -40.79 -21.82
CA LYS A 32 1.26 -39.61 -22.21
C LYS A 32 0.62 -38.31 -21.70
N ASP A 33 -0.71 -38.21 -21.77
CA ASP A 33 -1.46 -37.04 -21.29
C ASP A 33 -1.37 -36.93 -19.77
N ARG A 34 -1.43 -38.06 -19.05
CA ARG A 34 -1.25 -38.10 -17.59
C ARG A 34 0.16 -37.68 -17.16
N SER A 35 1.19 -38.14 -17.88
CA SER A 35 2.57 -37.73 -17.59
C SER A 35 2.80 -36.24 -17.86
N ALA A 36 2.19 -35.69 -18.92
CA ALA A 36 2.26 -34.27 -19.25
C ALA A 36 1.54 -33.42 -18.18
N ALA A 37 0.38 -33.89 -17.70
CA ALA A 37 -0.38 -33.26 -16.63
C ALA A 37 0.40 -33.21 -15.30
N MET A 38 1.08 -34.31 -14.94
CA MET A 38 1.95 -34.36 -13.76
C MET A 38 3.12 -33.38 -13.87
N GLY A 39 3.74 -33.26 -15.04
CA GLY A 39 4.76 -32.24 -15.28
C GLY A 39 4.23 -30.82 -15.08
N GLY A 40 3.00 -30.56 -15.56
CA GLY A 40 2.32 -29.29 -15.35
C GLY A 40 2.00 -28.98 -13.89
N ILE A 41 1.71 -29.99 -13.06
CA ILE A 41 1.51 -29.81 -11.61
C ILE A 41 2.83 -29.56 -10.89
N ILE A 42 3.85 -30.38 -11.15
CA ILE A 42 5.15 -30.32 -10.47
C ILE A 42 5.87 -28.98 -10.73
N ILE A 43 5.68 -28.41 -11.92
CA ILE A 43 6.33 -27.14 -12.30
C ILE A 43 5.37 -25.97 -12.13
N GLY A 44 4.13 -26.09 -12.62
CA GLY A 44 3.18 -24.98 -12.70
C GLY A 44 2.64 -24.54 -11.35
N VAL A 45 2.32 -25.48 -10.45
CA VAL A 45 1.75 -25.13 -9.13
C VAL A 45 2.79 -24.40 -8.25
N PRO A 46 4.03 -24.90 -8.07
CA PRO A 46 5.05 -24.14 -7.34
C PRO A 46 5.34 -22.79 -7.98
N ALA A 47 5.41 -22.72 -9.32
CA ALA A 47 5.69 -21.47 -10.01
C ALA A 47 4.62 -20.39 -9.74
N LEU A 48 3.34 -20.75 -9.79
CA LEU A 48 2.25 -19.83 -9.44
C LEU A 48 2.24 -19.45 -7.96
N ALA A 49 2.49 -20.41 -7.06
CA ALA A 49 2.53 -20.15 -5.63
C ALA A 49 3.65 -19.16 -5.27
N PHE A 50 4.85 -19.33 -5.84
CA PHE A 50 5.95 -18.38 -5.64
C PHE A 50 5.67 -17.02 -6.29
N GLY A 51 5.10 -17.00 -7.51
CA GLY A 51 4.72 -15.76 -8.19
C GLY A 51 3.71 -14.93 -7.40
N THR A 52 2.66 -15.56 -6.89
CA THR A 52 1.64 -14.91 -6.05
C THR A 52 2.20 -14.43 -4.72
N TRP A 53 3.05 -15.24 -4.05
CA TRP A 53 3.68 -14.86 -2.78
C TRP A 53 4.56 -13.61 -2.90
N ILE A 54 5.35 -13.49 -3.98
CA ILE A 54 6.21 -12.32 -4.21
C ILE A 54 5.37 -11.05 -4.33
N VAL A 55 4.30 -11.10 -5.13
CA VAL A 55 3.41 -9.94 -5.32
C VAL A 55 2.72 -9.54 -4.02
N TRP A 56 2.28 -10.53 -3.22
CA TRP A 56 1.60 -10.25 -1.96
C TRP A 56 2.54 -9.65 -0.91
N LYS A 57 3.79 -10.13 -0.82
CA LYS A 57 4.80 -9.59 0.08
C LYS A 57 5.15 -8.13 -0.23
N ASP A 58 5.26 -7.79 -1.51
CA ASP A 58 5.55 -6.41 -1.94
C ASP A 58 4.40 -5.46 -1.59
N LYS A 59 3.14 -5.89 -1.77
CA LYS A 59 1.97 -5.13 -1.33
C LYS A 59 1.98 -4.91 0.17
N LYS A 60 2.15 -5.98 0.95
CA LYS A 60 2.19 -5.89 2.41
C LYS A 60 3.27 -4.95 2.92
N LYS A 61 4.46 -4.98 2.30
CA LYS A 61 5.54 -4.05 2.66
C LYS A 61 5.18 -2.59 2.38
N GLN A 62 4.49 -2.30 1.28
CA GLN A 62 4.02 -0.94 1.01
C GLN A 62 2.98 -0.49 2.02
N ASP A 63 2.02 -1.35 2.34
CA ASP A 63 0.97 -1.05 3.32
C ASP A 63 1.59 -0.79 4.71
N ASP A 64 2.54 -1.63 5.15
CA ASP A 64 3.26 -1.45 6.41
C ASP A 64 4.04 -0.11 6.46
N LEU A 65 4.70 0.27 5.36
CA LEU A 65 5.43 1.54 5.27
C LEU A 65 4.48 2.75 5.32
N LEU A 66 3.31 2.64 4.69
CA LEU A 66 2.29 3.67 4.71
C LEU A 66 1.69 3.81 6.12
N GLU A 67 1.39 2.71 6.81
CA GLU A 67 0.93 2.74 8.20
C GLU A 67 1.94 3.35 9.15
N VAL A 68 3.23 3.02 9.02
CA VAL A 68 4.29 3.61 9.84
C VAL A 68 4.39 5.11 9.58
N ARG A 69 4.35 5.54 8.31
CA ARG A 69 4.35 6.96 7.96
C ARG A 69 3.13 7.68 8.55
N GLN A 70 1.93 7.10 8.43
CA GLN A 70 0.71 7.70 8.96
C GLN A 70 0.75 7.80 10.49
N ARG A 71 1.21 6.77 11.20
CA ARG A 71 1.40 6.83 12.66
C ARG A 71 2.38 7.92 13.07
N GLN A 72 3.44 8.11 12.30
CA GLN A 72 4.42 9.16 12.59
C GLN A 72 3.84 10.57 12.37
N LEU A 73 3.06 10.77 11.30
CA LEU A 73 2.32 12.03 11.08
C LEU A 73 1.32 12.30 12.20
N GLU A 74 0.56 11.28 12.61
CA GLU A 74 -0.40 11.39 13.72
C GLU A 74 0.30 11.74 15.04
N PHE A 75 1.39 11.05 15.35
CA PHE A 75 2.17 11.30 16.56
C PHE A 75 2.73 12.74 16.58
N ASN A 76 3.30 13.17 15.45
CA ASN A 76 3.84 14.52 15.31
C ASN A 76 2.72 15.58 15.39
N PHE A 77 1.56 15.31 14.78
CA PHE A 77 0.37 16.15 14.88
C PHE A 77 -0.05 16.35 16.34
N LEU A 78 -0.27 15.27 17.09
CA LEU A 78 -0.68 15.33 18.50
C LEU A 78 0.37 16.02 19.39
N THR A 79 1.65 15.75 19.15
CA THR A 79 2.74 16.40 19.89
C THR A 79 2.79 17.90 19.62
N THR A 80 2.61 18.31 18.35
CA THR A 80 2.56 19.72 17.95
C THR A 80 1.32 20.40 18.51
N LEU A 81 0.19 19.70 18.55
CA LEU A 81 -1.06 20.14 19.15
C LEU A 81 -0.87 20.49 20.62
N GLN A 82 -0.25 19.58 21.38
CA GLN A 82 0.00 19.77 22.81
C GLN A 82 1.01 20.89 23.08
N ALA A 83 2.04 21.02 22.24
CA ALA A 83 3.09 22.02 22.41
C ALA A 83 2.63 23.45 22.09
N ASN A 84 1.68 23.61 21.15
CA ASN A 84 1.22 24.91 20.64
C ASN A 84 -0.23 25.25 21.04
N ASP A 85 -0.72 24.66 22.13
CA ASP A 85 -2.09 24.88 22.64
C ASP A 85 -3.16 24.72 21.54
N GLY A 86 -3.02 23.68 20.73
CA GLY A 86 -3.94 23.36 19.64
C GLY A 86 -3.78 24.20 18.37
N SER A 87 -2.83 25.13 18.27
CA SER A 87 -2.62 25.93 17.06
C SER A 87 -1.53 25.33 16.16
N ILE A 88 -1.82 25.10 14.87
CA ILE A 88 -0.88 24.53 13.90
C ILE A 88 -1.00 25.24 12.55
N THR A 89 0.11 25.71 11.99
CA THR A 89 0.14 26.26 10.62
C THR A 89 0.58 25.19 9.60
N PRO A 90 0.09 25.23 8.35
CA PRO A 90 0.54 24.30 7.31
C PRO A 90 2.03 24.35 7.04
N ILE A 91 2.64 25.54 7.12
CA ILE A 91 4.07 25.71 6.87
C ILE A 91 4.89 25.04 7.98
N SER A 92 4.56 25.30 9.25
CA SER A 92 5.27 24.70 10.37
C SER A 92 5.14 23.17 10.37
N PHE A 93 3.94 22.66 10.08
CA PHE A 93 3.69 21.22 9.99
C PHE A 93 4.43 20.57 8.79
N ALA A 94 4.50 21.25 7.65
CA ALA A 94 5.26 20.78 6.48
C ALA A 94 6.76 20.65 6.79
N ILE A 95 7.33 21.67 7.44
CA ILE A 95 8.74 21.68 7.84
C ILE A 95 9.03 20.55 8.84
N ALA A 96 8.19 20.41 9.88
CA ALA A 96 8.39 19.41 10.93
C ALA A 96 8.33 17.97 10.41
N ASN A 97 7.48 17.71 9.40
CA ASN A 97 7.25 16.37 8.85
C ASN A 97 8.00 16.09 7.55
N GLN A 98 8.74 17.08 7.02
CA GLN A 98 9.44 16.99 5.73
C GLN A 98 8.51 16.56 4.57
N ILE A 99 7.29 17.12 4.57
CA ILE A 99 6.28 16.90 3.53
C ILE A 99 6.07 18.19 2.73
N SER A 100 5.44 18.10 1.56
CA SER A 100 5.11 19.30 0.80
C SER A 100 4.08 20.17 1.54
N LEU A 101 4.07 21.47 1.24
CA LEU A 101 3.07 22.38 1.78
C LEU A 101 1.64 21.96 1.40
N GLU A 102 1.46 21.40 0.21
CA GLU A 102 0.18 20.89 -0.27
C GLU A 102 -0.28 19.67 0.55
N GLU A 103 0.59 18.68 0.76
CA GLU A 103 0.28 17.52 1.61
C GLU A 103 -0.03 17.92 3.06
N SER A 104 0.69 18.91 3.58
CA SER A 104 0.45 19.47 4.90
C SER A 104 -0.95 20.10 5.02
N LYS A 105 -1.33 20.96 4.06
CA LYS A 105 -2.67 21.56 4.01
C LYS A 105 -3.76 20.50 3.94
N GLN A 106 -3.62 19.54 3.01
CA GLN A 106 -4.60 18.46 2.85
C GLN A 106 -4.76 17.62 4.13
N TYR A 107 -3.65 17.32 4.81
CA TYR A 107 -3.70 16.59 6.08
C TYR A 107 -4.41 17.40 7.18
N LEU A 108 -4.07 18.68 7.32
CA LEU A 108 -4.68 19.55 8.32
C LEU A 108 -6.16 19.85 8.02
N ASP A 109 -6.55 20.06 6.76
CA ASP A 109 -7.96 20.23 6.35
C ASP A 109 -8.80 19.00 6.70
N LYS A 110 -8.25 17.81 6.46
CA LYS A 110 -8.89 16.56 6.86
C LYS A 110 -9.06 16.49 8.37
N LYS A 111 -8.01 16.76 9.14
CA LYS A 111 -8.07 16.77 10.61
C LYS A 111 -9.01 17.84 11.15
N ALA A 112 -9.06 19.01 10.52
CA ALA A 112 -9.95 20.10 10.87
C ALA A 112 -11.41 19.69 10.70
N THR A 113 -11.71 18.96 9.62
CA THR A 113 -13.05 18.41 9.38
C THR A 113 -13.39 17.31 10.39
N GLU A 114 -12.45 16.41 10.70
CA GLU A 114 -12.65 15.31 11.66
C GLU A 114 -12.84 15.79 13.10
N LEU A 115 -12.15 16.86 13.49
CA LEU A 115 -12.08 17.36 14.87
C LEU A 115 -12.84 18.68 15.09
N ASN A 116 -13.52 19.20 14.05
CA ASN A 116 -14.19 20.51 14.05
C ASN A 116 -13.26 21.64 14.52
N ALA A 117 -12.09 21.74 13.88
CA ALA A 117 -11.14 22.81 14.17
C ALA A 117 -11.59 24.14 13.58
N ASP A 118 -11.21 25.23 14.24
CA ASP A 118 -11.39 26.58 13.73
C ASP A 118 -10.18 27.03 12.90
N PHE A 119 -10.38 28.10 12.13
CA PHE A 119 -9.35 28.69 11.28
C PHE A 119 -9.10 30.13 11.72
N GLU A 120 -7.86 30.43 12.03
CA GLU A 120 -7.40 31.76 12.40
C GLU A 120 -6.49 32.31 11.30
N VAL A 121 -6.64 33.59 10.97
CA VAL A 121 -5.70 34.27 10.08
C VAL A 121 -4.54 34.78 10.92
N THR A 122 -3.33 34.37 10.58
CA THR A 122 -2.10 34.80 11.28
C THR A 122 -1.76 36.25 10.93
N GLU A 123 -0.93 36.91 11.75
CA GLU A 123 -0.58 38.33 11.58
C GLU A 123 0.12 38.64 10.23
N ASP A 124 0.76 37.63 9.64
CA ASP A 124 1.39 37.68 8.31
C ASP A 124 0.42 37.35 7.16
N GLY A 125 -0.87 37.17 7.44
CA GLY A 125 -1.92 36.86 6.46
C GLY A 125 -2.01 35.38 6.08
N GLY A 126 -1.34 34.50 6.81
CA GLY A 126 -1.44 33.05 6.68
C GLY A 126 -2.69 32.46 7.34
N VAL A 127 -2.86 31.14 7.23
CA VAL A 127 -3.95 30.38 7.88
C VAL A 127 -3.35 29.46 8.94
N SER A 128 -3.85 29.55 10.17
CA SER A 128 -3.58 28.63 11.27
C SER A 128 -4.83 27.82 11.61
N TYR A 129 -4.63 26.56 11.95
CA TYR A 129 -5.68 25.64 12.37
C TYR A 129 -5.69 25.60 13.89
N LYS A 130 -6.84 25.87 14.51
CA LYS A 130 -7.03 25.86 15.96
C LYS A 130 -7.91 24.67 16.36
N PHE A 131 -7.30 23.71 17.04
CA PHE A 131 -7.95 22.52 17.55
C PHE A 131 -8.23 22.66 19.05
N TYR A 132 -9.44 22.30 19.47
CA TYR A 132 -9.82 22.36 20.88
C TYR A 132 -9.37 21.09 21.63
N LEU A 133 -8.44 21.26 22.55
CA LEU A 133 -7.99 20.23 23.48
C LEU A 133 -9.01 20.15 24.64
N SER A 134 -9.96 19.22 24.55
CA SER A 134 -10.99 19.00 25.58
C SER A 134 -10.79 17.69 26.33
#